data_AF-A0A522B753-F1
#
_entry.id   AF-A0A522B753-F1
#
_cell.length_a   1.000
_cell.length_b   1.000
_cell.length_c   1.000
_cell.angle_alpha   90.00
_cell.angle_beta   90.00
_cell.angle_gamma   90.00
#
_symmetry.space_group_name_H-M   'P 1'
#
loop_
_entity.id
_entity.type
_entity.pdbx_description
1 polymer ?
#
loop_
_entity_poly.entity_id
_entity_poly.type
_entity_poly.pdbx_seq_one_letter_code
_entity_poly.pdbx_strand_id
1 'polypeptide(L)' 'GHAVAVNPDTKLREEARARGWVVRDFRTGRKAAKVGVPAAAGAGALAGGIVAGVALHRRRADRRGLVARAFG' A
#
# COMPACT_ATOMS: atom_id res chain seq x y z
N GLY A 1 30.72 -24.04 -7.51
CA GLY A 1 29.44 -23.28 -7.53
C GLY A 1 28.81 -23.32 -6.15
N HIS A 2 27.98 -22.33 -5.80
CA HIS A 2 27.25 -22.29 -4.52
C HIS A 2 25.78 -22.62 -4.74
N ALA A 3 25.28 -23.65 -4.07
CA ALA A 3 23.89 -24.05 -4.20
C ALA A 3 22.94 -23.09 -3.46
N VAL A 4 21.79 -22.81 -4.07
CA VAL A 4 20.74 -21.94 -3.54
C VAL A 4 19.39 -22.61 -3.79
N ALA A 5 18.57 -22.72 -2.75
CA ALA A 5 17.20 -23.20 -2.85
C ALA A 5 16.26 -22.02 -3.14
N VAL A 6 15.71 -21.98 -4.35
CA VAL A 6 14.79 -20.93 -4.81
C VAL A 6 13.35 -21.43 -4.74
N ASN A 7 12.47 -20.65 -4.10
CA ASN A 7 11.06 -20.96 -3.87
C ASN A 7 10.83 -22.42 -3.41
N PRO A 8 11.58 -22.92 -2.40
CA PRO A 8 11.56 -24.33 -2.10
C PRO A 8 10.18 -24.79 -1.59
N ASP A 9 9.88 -26.05 -1.87
CA ASP A 9 8.90 -26.81 -1.10
C ASP A 9 9.50 -27.26 0.25
N THR A 10 8.72 -27.98 1.06
CA THR A 10 9.16 -28.42 2.39
C THR A 10 10.42 -29.28 2.33
N LYS A 11 10.47 -30.23 1.38
CA LYS A 11 11.59 -31.17 1.25
C LYS A 11 12.87 -30.46 0.84
N LEU A 12 12.80 -29.58 -0.16
CA LEU A 12 13.97 -28.83 -0.61
C LEU A 12 14.45 -27.83 0.45
N ARG A 13 13.53 -27.29 1.25
CA ARG A 13 13.88 -26.39 2.36
C ARG A 13 14.58 -27.12 3.50
N GLU A 14 14.16 -28.34 3.83
CA GLU A 14 14.84 -29.21 4.79
C GLU A 14 16.24 -29.58 4.30
N GLU A 15 16.36 -29.98 3.03
CA GLU A 15 17.65 -30.29 2.42
C GLU A 15 18.59 -29.09 2.41
N ALA A 16 18.06 -27.91 2.03
CA ALA A 16 18.81 -26.66 2.04
C ALA A 16 19.29 -26.32 3.46
N ARG A 17 18.46 -26.58 4.48
CA ARG A 17 18.83 -26.38 5.89
C ARG A 17 19.92 -27.36 6.32
N ALA A 18 19.77 -28.64 5.98
CA ALA A 18 20.74 -29.68 6.30
C ALA A 18 22.11 -29.43 5.65
N ARG A 19 22.12 -28.86 4.44
CA ARG A 19 23.35 -28.57 3.69
C ARG A 19 23.85 -27.13 3.81
N GLY A 20 23.18 -26.28 4.58
CA GLY A 20 23.55 -24.87 4.74
C GLY A 20 23.42 -24.03 3.46
N TRP A 21 22.53 -24.41 2.55
CA TRP A 21 22.27 -23.64 1.33
C TRP A 21 21.45 -22.39 1.62
N VAL A 22 21.73 -21.32 0.87
CA VAL A 22 20.92 -20.11 0.92
C VAL A 22 19.51 -20.43 0.43
N VAL A 23 18.49 -19.94 1.16
CA VAL A 23 17.09 -20.06 0.76
C VAL A 23 16.58 -18.70 0.30
N ARG A 24 15.96 -18.65 -0.89
CA ARG A 24 15.31 -17.46 -1.43
C ARG A 24 13.86 -17.78 -1.78
N ASP A 25 12.90 -17.28 -0.97
CA ASP A 25 11.48 -17.40 -1.28
C ASP A 25 10.91 -16.07 -1.78
N PHE A 26 10.67 -15.98 -3.08
CA PHE A 26 10.12 -14.81 -3.76
C PHE A 26 8.58 -14.76 -3.71
N ARG A 27 7.93 -15.85 -3.30
CA ARG A 27 6.46 -15.89 -3.15
C ARG A 27 6.03 -15.09 -1.93
N THR A 28 6.86 -15.06 -0.89
CA THR A 28 6.59 -14.30 0.33
C THR A 28 6.37 -12.81 0.03
N GLY A 29 7.27 -12.20 -0.74
CA GLY A 29 7.12 -10.80 -1.17
C GLY A 29 5.84 -10.57 -1.97
N ARG A 30 5.51 -11.49 -2.90
CA ARG A 30 4.27 -11.40 -3.69
C ARG A 30 3.01 -11.52 -2.81
N LYS A 31 3.01 -12.41 -1.82
CA LYS A 31 1.89 -12.55 -0.86
C LYS A 31 1.72 -11.28 -0.03
N ALA A 32 2.81 -10.70 0.46
CA ALA A 32 2.77 -9.44 1.19
C ALA A 32 2.24 -8.29 0.32
N ALA A 33 2.73 -8.16 -0.92
CA ALA A 33 2.29 -7.12 -1.84
C ALA A 33 0.79 -7.19 -2.18
N LYS A 34 0.23 -8.40 -2.32
CA LYS A 34 -1.21 -8.59 -2.59
C LYS A 34 -2.13 -7.98 -1.53
N VAL A 35 -1.65 -7.86 -0.29
CA VAL A 35 -2.42 -7.25 0.82
C VAL A 35 -1.99 -5.81 1.04
N GLY A 36 -0.68 -5.55 1.06
CA GLY A 36 -0.11 -4.23 1.36
C GLY A 36 -0.47 -3.18 0.33
N VAL A 37 -0.46 -3.52 -0.97
CA VAL A 37 -0.73 -2.55 -2.04
C VAL A 37 -2.18 -2.03 -1.99
N PRO A 38 -3.23 -2.90 -1.97
CA PRO A 38 -4.60 -2.41 -1.84
C PRO A 38 -4.85 -1.66 -0.53
N ALA A 39 -4.28 -2.11 0.59
CA ALA A 39 -4.43 -1.44 1.88
C ALA A 39 -3.84 -0.02 1.87
N ALA A 40 -2.62 0.14 1.36
CA ALA A 40 -1.96 1.44 1.23
C ALA A 40 -2.72 2.36 0.26
N ALA A 41 -3.19 1.83 -0.88
CA ALA A 41 -4.00 2.60 -1.82
C ALA A 41 -5.31 3.09 -1.19
N GLY A 42 -6.01 2.22 -0.44
CA GLY A 42 -7.24 2.57 0.27
C GLY A 42 -7.00 3.65 1.33
N ALA A 43 -5.96 3.51 2.15
CA ALA A 43 -5.60 4.52 3.15
C ALA A 43 -5.27 5.87 2.50
N GLY A 44 -4.48 5.87 1.42
CA GLY A 44 -4.14 7.07 0.66
C GLY A 44 -5.37 7.75 0.06
N ALA A 45 -6.29 6.97 -0.52
CA ALA A 45 -7.52 7.49 -1.09
C ALA A 45 -8.43 8.12 -0.02
N LEU A 46 -8.57 7.50 1.15
CA LEU A 46 -9.33 8.06 2.27
C LEU A 46 -8.73 9.37 2.77
N ALA A 47 -7.42 9.40 3.02
CA ALA A 47 -6.73 10.60 3.48
C ALA A 47 -6.86 11.74 2.44
N GLY A 48 -6.60 11.44 1.17
CA GLY A 48 -6.74 12.42 0.08
C GLY A 48 -8.19 12.91 -0.07
N GLY A 49 -9.16 12.02 0.05
CA GLY A 49 -10.59 12.35 0.00
C GLY A 49 -11.03 13.30 1.11
N ILE A 50 -10.57 13.09 2.34
CA ILE A 50 -10.85 13.98 3.48
C ILE A 50 -10.27 15.38 3.21
N VAL A 51 -8.99 15.45 2.83
CA VAL A 51 -8.32 16.73 2.54
C VAL A 51 -9.03 17.49 1.42
N ALA A 52 -9.33 16.81 0.31
CA ALA A 52 -10.06 17.40 -0.81
C ALA A 52 -11.46 17.87 -0.40
N GLY A 53 -12.19 17.06 0.38
CA GLY A 53 -13.52 17.39 0.88
C GLY A 53 -13.52 18.66 1.74
N VAL A 54 -12.57 18.78 2.67
CA VAL A 54 -12.39 19.99 3.50
C VAL A 54 -12.08 21.21 2.64
N ALA A 55 -11.16 21.10 1.68
CA ALA A 55 -10.80 22.20 0.80
C ALA A 55 -12.00 22.68 -0.05
N LEU A 56 -12.78 21.75 -0.59
CA LEU A 56 -14.00 22.08 -1.35
C LEU A 56 -15.07 22.73 -0.48
N HIS A 57 -15.23 22.26 0.76
CA HIS A 57 -16.20 22.83 1.71
C HIS A 57 -15.88 24.30 2.02
N ARG A 58 -14.61 24.61 2.31
CA ARG A 58 -14.15 25.98 2.57
C ARG A 58 -14.41 26.92 1.38
N ARG A 59 -14.03 26.49 0.17
CA ARG A 59 -14.28 27.28 -1.06
C ARG A 59 -15.76 27.59 -1.29
N ARG A 60 -16.66 26.66 -0.95
CA ARG A 60 -18.11 26.87 -1.05
C ARG A 60 -18.62 27.87 0.00
N ALA A 61 -18.11 27.81 1.22
CA ALA A 61 -18.47 28.75 2.28
C ALA A 61 -18.02 30.18 1.93
N ASP A 62 -16.78 30.35 1.46
CA ASP A 62 -16.24 31.65 1.04
C ASP A 62 -17.04 32.27 -0.11
N ARG A 63 -17.40 31.44 -1.10
CA ARG A 63 -18.22 31.88 -2.24
C ARG A 63 -19.62 32.34 -1.80
N ARG A 64 -20.24 31.64 -0.84
CA ARG A 64 -21.56 32.02 -0.30
C ARG A 64 -21.50 33.34 0.46
N GLY A 65 -20.43 33.59 1.22
CA GLY A 65 -20.22 34.85 1.92
C GLY A 65 -20.00 36.04 0.99
N LEU A 66 -19.31 35.82 -0.14
CA LEU A 66 -19.15 36.84 -1.19
C LEU A 66 -20.48 37.20 -1.87
N VAL A 67 -21.31 36.21 -2.20
CA VAL A 67 -22.64 36.45 -2.78
C VAL A 67 -23.53 37.19 -1.79
N ALA A 68 -23.56 36.80 -0.52
CA ALA A 68 -24.37 37.47 0.50
C ALA A 68 -23.99 38.97 0.71
N ARG A 69 -22.72 39.33 0.47
CA ARG A 69 -22.24 40.72 0.58
C ARG A 69 -22.46 41.57 -0.67
N ALA A 70 -22.69 40.95 -1.83
CA ALA A 70 -22.89 41.68 -3.09
C ALA A 70 -24.35 42.14 -3.30
N PHE A 71 -25.29 41.64 -2.49
CA PHE A 71 -26.73 41.90 -2.62
C PHE A 71 -27.38 42.50 -1.37
N GLY A 72 -26.58 42.98 -0.41
CA GLY A 72 -27.05 43.69 0.79
C GLY A 72 -26.30 45.02 0.94
#